data_AF-A0A940J7Z5-F1
#
_entry.id   AF-A0A940J7Z5-F1
#
_cell.length_a   1.000
_cell.length_b   1.000
_cell.length_c   1.000
_cell.angle_alpha   90.00
_cell.angle_beta   90.00
_cell.angle_gamma   90.00
#
_symmetry.space_group_name_H-M   'P 1'
#
loop_
_entity.id
_entity.type
_entity.pdbx_description
1 polymer ?
#
loop_
_entity_poly.entity_id
_entity_poly.type
_entity_poly.pdbx_seq_one_letter_code
_entity_poly.pdbx_strand_id
1 'polypeptide(L)'
;MLGSSLRFDALSTQEGKRLKAQLKVYLRDYSALSAEEITEIWHDEQTVLAEGTWLAPYLASDAWCREVPRALAQLKREAGQKAKAKEIRKEAKERHLDRQPATDKQQNYLKKLTKKRPELLPAPVESLSKLQASRLIKLALYGPTT
;
A
#
# COMPACT_ATOMS: atom_id res chain seq x y z
N MET A 1 -9.41 12.83 16.52
CA MET A 1 -8.26 11.92 16.32
C MET A 1 -6.99 12.75 16.29
N LEU A 2 -6.16 12.65 17.33
CA LEU A 2 -4.87 13.33 17.38
C LEU A 2 -3.97 12.71 16.32
N GLY A 3 -3.90 13.34 15.15
CA GLY A 3 -2.89 13.05 14.17
C GLY A 3 -1.54 13.37 14.79
N SER A 4 -0.85 12.36 15.31
CA SER A 4 0.55 12.45 15.73
C SER A 4 1.36 12.77 14.48
N SER A 5 1.41 14.06 14.16
CA SER A 5 2.22 14.58 13.09
C SER A 5 3.65 14.40 13.58
N LEU A 6 4.41 13.60 12.85
CA LEU A 6 5.86 13.60 12.95
C LEU A 6 6.34 15.06 12.97
N ARG A 7 6.91 15.45 14.11
CA ARG A 7 7.51 16.77 14.34
C ARG A 7 9.01 16.57 14.47
N PHE A 8 9.73 17.46 13.83
CA PHE A 8 11.18 17.58 13.92
C PHE A 8 11.39 18.90 14.65
N ASP A 9 11.73 18.84 15.94
CA ASP A 9 11.58 20.00 16.82
C ASP A 9 12.59 21.11 16.49
N ALA A 10 13.72 20.74 15.87
CA ALA A 10 14.74 21.66 15.38
C ALA A 10 14.50 22.16 13.92
N LEU A 11 13.38 21.79 13.29
CA LEU A 11 13.01 22.22 11.94
C LEU A 11 11.70 23.01 11.94
N SER A 12 11.56 23.96 11.02
CA SER A 12 10.25 24.56 10.77
C SER A 12 9.25 23.51 10.27
N THR A 13 7.94 23.83 10.36
CA THR A 13 6.89 22.91 9.88
C THR A 13 7.06 22.55 8.40
N GLN A 14 7.54 23.49 7.57
CA GLN A 14 7.74 23.25 6.15
C GLN A 14 8.96 22.36 5.89
N GLU A 15 10.06 22.59 6.59
CA GLU A 15 11.28 21.78 6.52
C GLU A 15 11.03 20.36 7.04
N GLY A 16 10.32 20.21 8.15
CA GLY A 16 9.92 18.90 8.66
C GLY A 16 9.03 18.11 7.68
N LYS A 17 8.14 18.80 6.93
CA LYS A 17 7.38 18.17 5.84
C LYS A 17 8.28 17.71 4.69
N ARG A 18 9.29 18.50 4.32
CA ARG A 18 10.28 18.15 3.29
C ARG A 18 11.12 16.95 3.72
N LEU A 19 11.64 16.96 4.95
CA LEU A 19 12.38 15.82 5.51
C LEU A 19 11.52 14.55 5.53
N LYS A 20 10.26 14.63 5.98
CA LYS A 20 9.33 13.50 5.94
C LYS A 20 9.12 12.96 4.52
N ALA A 21 9.10 13.82 3.51
CA ALA A 21 8.98 13.39 2.11
C ALA A 21 10.24 12.66 1.63
N GLN A 22 11.43 13.18 1.95
CA GLN A 22 12.70 12.52 1.66
C GLN A 22 12.78 11.15 2.34
N LEU A 23 12.54 11.04 3.64
CA LEU A 23 12.60 9.77 4.37
C LEU A 23 11.64 8.69 3.82
N LYS A 24 10.51 9.08 3.22
CA LYS A 24 9.61 8.14 2.52
C LYS A 24 10.23 7.58 1.25
N VAL A 25 11.03 8.37 0.54
CA VAL A 25 11.78 7.90 -0.64
C VAL A 25 12.80 6.87 -0.19
N TYR A 26 13.58 7.14 0.85
CA TYR A 26 14.53 6.17 1.42
C TYR A 26 13.83 4.87 1.87
N LEU A 27 12.70 4.94 2.56
CA LEU A 27 11.95 3.72 2.95
C LEU A 27 11.46 2.90 1.76
N ARG A 28 11.20 3.53 0.61
CA ARG A 28 10.79 2.84 -0.61
C ARG A 28 12.00 2.22 -1.29
N ASP A 29 13.07 2.97 -1.43
CA ASP A 29 14.26 2.58 -2.20
C ASP A 29 15.11 1.55 -1.41
N TYR A 30 15.07 1.60 -0.07
CA TYR A 30 15.74 0.70 0.85
C TYR A 30 14.76 -0.12 1.70
N SER A 31 13.71 -0.68 1.10
CA SER A 31 12.62 -1.32 1.85
C SER A 31 13.03 -2.52 2.73
N ALA A 32 14.14 -3.17 2.38
CA ALA A 32 14.68 -4.33 3.11
C ALA A 32 15.42 -3.94 4.39
N LEU A 33 15.86 -2.68 4.52
CA LEU A 33 16.68 -2.23 5.62
C LEU A 33 15.85 -1.85 6.86
N SER A 34 16.53 -1.86 8.00
CA SER A 34 16.03 -1.37 9.28
C SER A 34 15.91 0.16 9.26
N ALA A 35 15.21 0.71 10.26
CA ALA A 35 15.12 2.16 10.39
C ALA A 35 16.48 2.77 10.79
N GLU A 36 17.29 2.02 11.55
CA GLU A 36 18.65 2.44 11.92
C GLU A 36 19.56 2.49 10.69
N GLU A 37 19.61 1.42 9.89
CA GLU A 37 20.44 1.35 8.66
C GLU A 37 20.08 2.47 7.67
N ILE A 38 18.78 2.75 7.49
CA ILE A 38 18.33 3.85 6.62
C ILE A 38 18.71 5.21 7.22
N THR A 39 18.72 5.36 8.55
CA THR A 39 19.15 6.61 9.19
C THR A 39 20.62 6.88 8.90
N GLU A 40 21.47 5.86 9.02
CA GLU A 40 22.91 5.97 8.74
C GLU A 40 23.15 6.37 7.28
N ILE A 41 22.54 5.65 6.33
CA ILE A 41 22.65 5.98 4.90
C ILE A 41 22.17 7.40 4.61
N TRP A 42 21.00 7.78 5.15
CA TRP A 42 20.48 9.13 4.99
C TRP A 42 21.45 10.16 5.55
N HIS A 43 21.97 9.96 6.76
CA HIS A 43 22.87 10.90 7.41
C HIS A 43 24.16 11.08 6.60
N ASP A 44 24.79 10.00 6.16
CA ASP A 44 26.04 10.05 5.41
C ASP A 44 25.87 10.79 4.09
N GLU A 45 24.79 10.48 3.35
CA GLU A 45 24.47 11.18 2.11
C GLU A 45 24.14 12.65 2.36
N GLN A 46 23.38 12.97 3.40
CA GLN A 46 23.03 14.35 3.71
C GLN A 46 24.23 15.15 4.21
N THR A 47 25.18 14.55 4.94
CA THR A 47 26.37 15.27 5.42
C THR A 47 27.25 15.76 4.27
N VAL A 48 27.37 14.97 3.20
CA VAL A 48 28.10 15.36 1.99
C VAL A 48 27.34 16.44 1.20
N LEU A 49 26.01 16.38 1.20
CA LEU A 49 25.16 17.28 0.40
C LEU A 49 24.70 18.52 1.15
N ALA A 50 24.92 18.61 2.47
CA ALA A 50 24.26 19.60 3.31
C ALA A 50 24.88 21.00 3.23
N GLU A 51 26.10 21.16 2.72
CA GLU A 51 26.76 22.46 2.68
C GLU A 51 25.90 23.49 1.92
N GLY A 52 25.54 24.59 2.59
CA GLY A 52 24.65 25.62 2.03
C GLY A 52 23.15 25.27 1.98
N THR A 53 22.74 24.14 2.55
CA THR A 53 21.32 23.73 2.61
C THR A 53 20.67 24.08 3.95
N TRP A 54 19.33 24.11 3.95
CA TRP A 54 18.52 24.28 5.17
C TRP A 54 18.72 23.15 6.19
N LEU A 55 19.34 22.03 5.80
CA LEU A 55 19.53 20.85 6.64
C LEU A 55 20.86 20.89 7.42
N ALA A 56 21.84 21.68 6.99
CA ALA A 56 23.13 21.83 7.68
C ALA A 56 23.02 22.15 9.19
N PRO A 57 22.25 23.16 9.63
CA PRO A 57 22.12 23.45 11.07
C PRO A 57 21.44 22.31 11.83
N TYR A 58 20.57 21.56 11.17
CA TYR A 58 19.88 20.42 11.77
C TYR A 58 20.81 19.23 11.98
N LEU A 59 21.65 18.89 10.98
CA LEU A 59 22.66 17.83 11.10
C LEU A 59 23.70 18.14 12.18
N ALA A 60 24.02 19.42 12.40
CA ALA A 60 24.92 19.85 13.47
C ALA A 60 24.33 19.73 14.89
N SER A 61 23.01 19.54 15.04
CA SER A 61 22.30 19.70 16.32
C SER A 61 22.09 18.41 17.13
N ASP A 62 22.65 17.26 16.71
CA ASP A 62 22.39 15.90 17.23
C ASP A 62 20.90 15.49 17.33
N ALA A 63 19.96 16.39 17.00
CA ALA A 63 18.52 16.15 17.06
C ALA A 63 18.09 15.04 16.09
N TRP A 64 18.74 14.98 14.93
CA TRP A 64 18.49 13.99 13.88
C TRP A 64 18.70 12.56 14.37
N CYS A 65 19.67 12.32 15.27
CA CYS A 65 19.96 10.99 15.84
C CYS A 65 18.75 10.37 16.53
N ARG A 66 17.86 11.20 17.12
CA ARG A 66 16.65 10.73 17.80
C ARG A 66 15.42 10.80 16.91
N GLU A 67 15.31 11.87 16.12
CA GLU A 67 14.09 12.16 15.38
C GLU A 67 13.97 11.35 14.09
N VAL A 68 15.07 11.12 13.38
CA VAL A 68 15.06 10.42 12.07
C VAL A 68 14.74 8.93 12.22
N PRO A 69 15.37 8.15 13.12
CA PRO A 69 14.99 6.75 13.32
C PRO A 69 13.53 6.60 13.75
N ARG A 70 13.07 7.48 14.66
CA ARG A 70 11.67 7.50 15.12
C ARG A 70 10.72 7.80 13.96
N ALA A 71 11.08 8.74 13.10
CA ALA A 71 10.30 9.09 11.91
C ALA A 71 10.21 7.94 10.93
N LEU A 72 11.32 7.28 10.63
CA LEU A 72 11.37 6.12 9.75
C LEU A 72 10.54 4.95 10.31
N ALA A 73 10.67 4.65 11.60
CA ALA A 73 9.88 3.62 12.27
C ALA A 73 8.37 3.92 12.21
N GLN A 74 7.97 5.16 12.47
CA GLN A 74 6.57 5.57 12.37
C GLN A 74 6.05 5.48 10.93
N LEU A 75 6.82 5.95 9.95
CA LEU A 75 6.46 5.87 8.53
C LEU A 75 6.30 4.42 8.05
N LYS A 76 7.18 3.50 8.48
CA LYS A 76 7.08 2.06 8.18
C LYS A 76 5.81 1.45 8.78
N ARG A 77 5.45 1.82 10.02
CA ARG A 77 4.19 1.41 10.66
C ARG A 77 2.97 1.96 9.93
N GLU A 78 2.96 3.24 9.57
CA GLU A 78 1.87 3.86 8.80
C GLU A 78 1.67 3.18 7.45
N ALA A 79 2.76 2.83 6.75
CA ALA A 79 2.70 2.11 5.48
C ALA A 79 2.09 0.70 5.68
N GLY A 80 2.55 -0.04 6.69
CA GLY A 80 2.00 -1.36 7.01
C GLY A 80 0.51 -1.33 7.41
N GLN A 81 0.10 -0.33 8.20
CA GLN A 81 -1.31 -0.15 8.56
C GLN A 81 -2.19 0.19 7.34
N LYS A 82 -1.71 1.05 6.44
CA LYS A 82 -2.43 1.38 5.20
C LYS A 82 -2.56 0.17 4.28
N ALA A 83 -1.52 -0.65 4.16
CA ALA A 83 -1.56 -1.89 3.40
C ALA A 83 -2.62 -2.84 3.96
N LYS A 84 -2.59 -3.10 5.28
CA LYS A 84 -3.60 -3.92 5.97
C LYS A 84 -5.01 -3.37 5.78
N ALA A 85 -5.21 -2.06 5.93
CA ALA A 85 -6.52 -1.44 5.71
C ALA A 85 -7.01 -1.58 4.26
N LYS A 86 -6.11 -1.52 3.28
CA LYS A 86 -6.44 -1.75 1.86
C LYS A 86 -6.86 -3.19 1.62
N GLU A 87 -6.17 -4.15 2.21
CA GLU A 87 -6.53 -5.58 2.14
C GLU A 87 -7.90 -5.84 2.78
N ILE A 88 -8.14 -5.35 3.99
CA ILE A 88 -9.43 -5.48 4.68
C ILE A 88 -10.56 -4.87 3.84
N ARG A 89 -10.34 -3.70 3.21
CA ARG A 89 -11.34 -3.08 2.32
C ARG A 89 -11.59 -3.92 1.07
N LYS A 90 -10.55 -4.50 0.47
CA LYS A 90 -10.67 -5.40 -0.68
C LYS A 90 -11.48 -6.63 -0.28
N GLU A 91 -11.15 -7.25 0.83
CA GLU A 91 -11.85 -8.43 1.35
C GLU A 91 -13.31 -8.12 1.70
N ALA A 92 -13.58 -6.99 2.36
CA ALA A 92 -14.94 -6.54 2.65
C ALA A 92 -15.77 -6.33 1.37
N LYS A 93 -15.16 -5.75 0.32
CA LYS A 93 -15.80 -5.61 -0.99
C LYS A 93 -16.08 -6.96 -1.65
N GLU A 94 -15.13 -7.90 -1.58
CA GLU A 94 -15.31 -9.25 -2.10
C GLU A 94 -16.43 -9.98 -1.35
N ARG A 95 -16.42 -9.97 -0.01
CA ARG A 95 -17.49 -10.54 0.83
C ARG A 95 -18.86 -9.93 0.52
N HIS A 96 -18.94 -8.62 0.28
CA HIS A 96 -20.19 -7.97 -0.12
C HIS A 96 -20.68 -8.45 -1.48
N LEU A 97 -19.80 -8.54 -2.48
CA LEU A 97 -20.15 -9.08 -3.80
C LEU A 97 -20.52 -10.56 -3.73
N ASP A 98 -19.95 -11.31 -2.79
CA ASP A 98 -20.27 -12.73 -2.60
C ASP A 98 -21.65 -12.97 -1.97
N ARG A 99 -22.16 -12.00 -1.21
CA ARG A 99 -23.52 -12.04 -0.66
C ARG A 99 -24.60 -11.60 -1.65
N GLN A 100 -24.22 -10.99 -2.77
CA GLN A 100 -25.15 -10.59 -3.82
C GLN A 100 -25.32 -11.71 -4.84
N PRO A 101 -26.54 -11.97 -5.32
CA PRO A 101 -26.72 -12.87 -6.46
C PRO A 101 -26.03 -12.29 -7.70
N ALA A 102 -25.57 -13.16 -8.60
CA ALA A 102 -25.03 -12.75 -9.89
C ALA A 102 -26.05 -11.91 -10.66
N THR A 103 -25.59 -10.89 -11.37
CA THR A 103 -26.49 -10.04 -12.16
C THR A 103 -27.03 -10.80 -13.37
N ASP A 104 -28.21 -10.44 -13.87
CA ASP A 104 -28.82 -11.07 -15.05
C ASP A 104 -27.86 -11.11 -16.24
N LYS A 105 -27.06 -10.05 -16.44
CA LYS A 105 -26.02 -10.01 -17.48
C LYS A 105 -24.94 -11.08 -17.28
N GLN A 106 -24.45 -11.25 -16.05
CA GLN A 106 -23.45 -12.27 -15.72
C GLN A 106 -24.01 -13.68 -15.89
N GLN A 107 -25.23 -13.92 -15.39
CA GLN A 107 -25.91 -15.21 -15.53
C GLN A 107 -26.15 -15.55 -17.01
N ASN A 108 -26.66 -14.62 -17.80
CA ASN A 108 -26.88 -14.82 -19.24
C ASN A 108 -25.58 -15.11 -20.00
N TYR A 109 -24.50 -14.40 -19.65
CA TYR A 109 -23.19 -14.65 -20.24
C TYR A 109 -22.65 -16.03 -19.87
N LEU A 110 -22.75 -16.44 -18.61
CA LEU A 110 -22.36 -17.77 -18.16
C LEU A 110 -23.20 -18.87 -18.82
N LYS A 111 -24.53 -18.71 -18.91
CA LYS A 111 -25.42 -19.64 -19.64
C LYS A 111 -24.99 -19.81 -21.11
N LYS A 112 -24.59 -18.71 -21.78
CA LYS A 112 -24.04 -18.78 -23.15
C LYS A 112 -22.69 -19.50 -23.21
N LEU A 113 -21.83 -19.30 -22.21
CA LEU A 113 -20.56 -20.00 -22.10
C LEU A 113 -20.74 -21.49 -21.85
N THR A 114 -21.62 -21.91 -20.94
CA THR A 114 -21.88 -23.34 -20.63
C THR A 114 -22.37 -24.10 -21.86
N LYS A 115 -23.14 -23.46 -22.75
CA LYS A 115 -23.54 -24.06 -24.04
C LYS A 115 -22.37 -24.29 -25.00
N LYS A 116 -21.33 -23.45 -24.93
CA LYS A 116 -20.17 -23.50 -25.83
C LYS A 116 -19.02 -24.34 -25.27
N ARG A 117 -18.88 -24.37 -23.95
CA ARG A 117 -17.79 -24.99 -23.19
C ARG A 117 -18.33 -25.54 -21.87
N PRO A 118 -19.14 -26.61 -21.90
CA PRO A 118 -19.76 -27.19 -20.71
C PRO A 118 -18.74 -27.66 -19.66
N GLU A 119 -17.53 -28.00 -20.08
CA GLU A 119 -16.42 -28.46 -19.24
C GLU A 119 -15.82 -27.38 -18.33
N LEU A 120 -16.06 -26.09 -18.59
CA LEU A 120 -15.39 -24.98 -17.89
C LEU A 120 -16.19 -24.39 -16.71
N LEU A 121 -17.46 -24.78 -16.50
CA LEU A 121 -18.34 -24.10 -15.55
C LEU A 121 -19.08 -25.06 -14.60
N PRO A 122 -19.16 -24.74 -13.29
CA PRO A 122 -19.97 -25.51 -12.35
C PRO A 122 -21.46 -25.36 -12.67
N ALA A 123 -22.20 -26.47 -12.65
CA ALA A 123 -23.66 -26.47 -12.66
C ALA A 123 -24.19 -26.49 -11.20
N PRO A 124 -25.23 -25.71 -10.84
CA PRO A 124 -26.00 -24.75 -11.63
C PRO A 124 -25.45 -23.30 -11.57
N VAL A 125 -25.51 -22.59 -12.69
CA VAL A 125 -25.04 -21.19 -12.85
C VAL A 125 -25.91 -20.18 -12.08
N GLU A 126 -27.15 -20.53 -11.79
CA GLU A 126 -28.18 -19.63 -11.24
C GLU A 126 -27.99 -19.36 -9.75
N SER A 127 -27.26 -20.22 -9.03
CA SER A 127 -26.95 -20.05 -7.60
C SER A 127 -25.66 -19.27 -7.35
N LEU A 128 -24.96 -18.83 -8.41
CA LEU A 128 -23.67 -18.16 -8.27
C LEU A 128 -23.82 -16.76 -7.67
N SER A 129 -22.93 -16.45 -6.74
CA SER A 129 -22.77 -15.07 -6.28
C SER A 129 -22.20 -14.19 -7.39
N LYS A 130 -22.36 -12.87 -7.25
CA LYS A 130 -21.79 -11.88 -8.17
C LYS A 130 -20.26 -11.96 -8.23
N LEU A 131 -19.61 -12.31 -7.12
CA LEU A 131 -18.16 -12.54 -7.07
C LEU A 131 -17.77 -13.82 -7.81
N GLN A 132 -18.42 -14.94 -7.52
CA GLN A 132 -18.17 -16.23 -8.17
C GLN A 132 -18.40 -16.14 -9.68
N ALA A 133 -19.53 -15.56 -10.10
CA ALA A 133 -19.84 -15.35 -11.50
C ALA A 133 -18.79 -14.47 -12.19
N SER A 134 -18.34 -13.37 -11.55
CA SER A 134 -17.29 -12.53 -12.12
C SER A 134 -15.95 -13.25 -12.26
N ARG A 135 -15.57 -14.12 -11.29
CA ARG A 135 -14.33 -14.91 -11.35
C ARG A 135 -14.39 -15.95 -12.47
N LEU A 136 -15.51 -16.65 -12.62
CA LEU A 136 -15.72 -17.61 -13.70
C LEU A 136 -15.69 -16.95 -15.08
N ILE A 137 -16.31 -15.78 -15.22
CA ILE A 137 -16.25 -15.00 -16.47
C ILE A 137 -14.82 -14.60 -16.81
N LYS A 138 -14.04 -14.12 -15.82
CA LYS A 138 -12.63 -13.77 -16.02
C LYS A 138 -11.79 -14.99 -16.40
N LEU A 139 -11.97 -16.11 -15.71
CA LEU A 139 -11.30 -17.37 -16.02
C LEU A 139 -11.59 -17.81 -17.47
N ALA A 140 -12.85 -17.71 -17.90
CA ALA A 140 -13.25 -18.07 -19.26
C ALA A 140 -12.68 -17.13 -20.35
N LEU A 141 -12.47 -15.85 -20.02
CA LEU A 141 -11.95 -14.84 -20.96
C LEU A 141 -10.43 -14.83 -21.05
N TYR A 142 -9.73 -15.00 -19.93
CA TYR A 142 -8.29 -14.75 -19.82
C TYR A 142 -7.47 -15.98 -19.40
N GLY A 143 -8.13 -17.12 -19.14
CA GLY A 143 -7.49 -18.31 -18.58
C GLY A 143 -7.21 -18.17 -17.07
N PRO A 144 -6.64 -19.21 -16.44
CA PRO A 144 -6.21 -19.13 -15.05
C PRO A 144 -5.13 -18.06 -14.90
N THR A 145 -5.43 -17.01 -14.14
CA THR A 145 -4.42 -16.03 -13.72
C THR A 145 -3.47 -16.73 -12.75
N THR A 146 -2.26 -17.04 -13.24
CA THR A 146 -1.08 -17.38 -12.42
C THR A 146 -0.71 -16.23 -11.49
#